data_AF-A0A6L3W4A8-F1
#
_entry.id   AF-A0A6L3W4A8-F1
#
_cell.length_a   1.000
_cell.length_b   1.000
_cell.length_c   1.000
_cell.angle_alpha   90.00
_cell.angle_beta   90.00
_cell.angle_gamma   90.00
#
_symmetry.space_group_name_H-M   'P 1'
#
loop_
_entity.id
_entity.type
_entity.pdbx_description
1 polymer ?
#
loop_
_entity_poly.entity_id
_entity_poly.type
_entity_poly.pdbx_seq_one_letter_code
_entity_poly.pdbx_strand_id
1 'polypeptide(L)'
;MAVLVPAPSHSRYPTAVVVYVQTYLVGYLSAEASAQVHRAVLAFAGANGGRLPSCPAEFYDFEHGQQVVLLLDLQPLGLPHELLASVPEMARSVAGLFGWLDQPAPVLAGCDRVARGRLETVEAECATETNKRFEERTPEVWPGLERRASDLVTRLGSAADPWVARAWLALARCTRYQKGRRDDTLRAYVSALHVERGIADAWVELFEYVCAAPYAPMLLDLYARVPVLARPAVAAHLLRVSYGEDRHGKLRAFSGSALRVALERLAVNQGDDGTVAVLAADNGLRAEKAENIDEAVASYRRAVAAGSTDPKAIDRLSIWLVKQGLYSEAAAALTQALRVPLEKMSVQERLRKRLERCQRKLPSVE
;
A
#
# COMPACT_ATOMS: atom_id res chain seq x y z
N MET A 1 -35.46 -4.11 2.87
CA MET A 1 -35.39 -2.82 2.14
C MET A 1 -35.18 -1.69 3.12
N ALA A 2 -34.06 -0.98 2.97
CA ALA A 2 -33.80 0.28 3.65
C ALA A 2 -34.39 1.45 2.84
N VAL A 3 -34.83 2.49 3.53
CA VAL A 3 -35.31 3.75 2.96
C VAL A 3 -34.46 4.89 3.53
N LEU A 4 -33.97 5.76 2.66
CA LEU A 4 -33.25 6.97 3.07
C LEU A 4 -34.22 8.13 3.26
N VAL A 5 -34.25 8.68 4.47
CA VAL A 5 -35.16 9.77 4.86
C VAL A 5 -34.33 11.00 5.21
N PRO A 6 -34.44 12.12 4.46
CA PRO A 6 -33.75 13.35 4.82
C PRO A 6 -34.37 13.90 6.11
N ALA A 7 -33.53 14.39 7.03
CA ALA A 7 -34.01 15.02 8.24
C ALA A 7 -34.83 16.28 7.92
N PRO A 8 -35.84 16.63 8.74
CA PRO A 8 -36.59 17.87 8.56
C PRO A 8 -35.68 19.09 8.60
N SER A 9 -36.03 20.15 7.86
CA SER A 9 -35.30 21.43 7.84
C SER A 9 -35.11 22.07 9.22
N HIS A 10 -35.99 21.76 10.18
CA HIS A 10 -35.95 22.24 11.56
C HIS A 10 -35.22 21.30 12.54
N SER A 11 -34.63 20.21 12.04
CA SER A 11 -33.83 19.28 12.85
C SER A 11 -32.54 19.95 13.34
N ARG A 12 -32.04 19.50 14.49
CA ARG A 12 -30.69 19.85 15.00
C ARG A 12 -29.58 19.52 13.99
N TYR A 13 -29.83 18.56 13.10
CA TYR A 13 -28.93 18.17 12.02
C TYR A 13 -29.70 18.23 10.69
N PRO A 14 -29.83 19.41 10.07
CA PRO A 14 -30.70 19.63 8.91
C PRO A 14 -30.22 18.91 7.66
N THR A 15 -28.94 18.50 7.59
CA THR A 15 -28.38 17.72 6.48
C THR A 15 -28.36 16.23 6.74
N ALA A 16 -28.79 15.75 7.91
CA ALA A 16 -28.74 14.33 8.23
C ALA A 16 -29.63 13.52 7.28
N VAL A 17 -29.16 12.32 6.92
CA VAL A 17 -29.96 11.32 6.21
C VAL A 17 -30.12 10.11 7.11
N VAL A 18 -31.37 9.83 7.46
CA VAL A 18 -31.77 8.76 8.36
C VAL A 18 -32.06 7.51 7.56
N VAL A 19 -31.68 6.35 8.10
CA VAL A 19 -31.87 5.06 7.45
C VAL A 19 -32.90 4.25 8.24
N TYR A 20 -33.98 3.87 7.55
CA TYR A 20 -35.03 3.00 8.11
C TYR A 20 -35.04 1.66 7.40
N VAL A 21 -35.12 0.54 8.14
CA VAL A 21 -35.38 -0.78 7.56
C VAL A 21 -36.68 -1.32 8.14
N GLN A 22 -37.65 -1.67 7.29
CA GLN A 22 -38.97 -2.16 7.73
C GLN A 22 -39.61 -1.26 8.82
N THR A 23 -39.55 0.06 8.62
CA THR A 23 -40.01 1.12 9.56
C THR A 23 -39.21 1.33 10.85
N TYR A 24 -38.21 0.49 11.13
CA TYR A 24 -37.30 0.68 12.26
C TYR A 24 -36.14 1.60 11.90
N LEU A 25 -35.84 2.56 12.77
CA LEU A 25 -34.63 3.38 12.67
C LEU A 25 -33.42 2.49 12.93
N VAL A 26 -32.58 2.29 11.92
CA VAL A 26 -31.35 1.49 12.04
C VAL A 26 -30.10 2.35 12.17
N GLY A 27 -30.18 3.64 11.82
CA GLY A 27 -29.08 4.58 12.01
C GLY A 27 -29.14 5.80 11.09
N TYR A 28 -27.99 6.46 10.97
CA TYR A 28 -27.80 7.63 10.12
C TYR A 28 -26.64 7.37 9.17
N LEU A 29 -26.70 7.94 7.96
CA LEU A 29 -25.50 8.06 7.15
C LEU A 29 -24.47 8.93 7.89
N SER A 30 -23.18 8.71 7.65
CA SER A 30 -22.12 9.57 8.22
C SER A 30 -22.38 11.04 7.90
N ALA A 31 -21.86 11.97 8.69
CA ALA A 31 -22.06 13.40 8.42
C ALA A 31 -21.57 13.81 7.02
N GLU A 32 -20.44 13.23 6.58
CA GLU A 32 -19.87 13.43 5.24
C GLU A 32 -20.78 12.89 4.14
N ALA A 33 -21.23 11.63 4.25
CA ALA A 33 -22.17 11.05 3.30
C ALA A 33 -23.51 11.78 3.29
N SER A 34 -24.03 12.14 4.46
CA SER A 34 -25.27 12.90 4.63
C SER A 34 -25.19 14.26 3.92
N ALA A 35 -24.10 15.01 4.09
CA ALA A 35 -23.92 16.31 3.44
C ALA A 35 -23.98 16.21 1.90
N GLN A 36 -23.50 15.10 1.34
CA GLN A 36 -23.42 14.89 -0.10
C GLN A 36 -24.70 14.26 -0.67
N VAL A 37 -25.36 13.36 0.08
CA VAL A 37 -26.54 12.61 -0.35
C VAL A 37 -27.86 13.34 -0.07
N HIS A 38 -27.92 14.20 0.97
CA HIS A 38 -29.16 14.83 1.43
C HIS A 38 -29.90 15.61 0.32
N ARG A 39 -29.17 16.44 -0.44
CA ARG A 39 -29.78 17.20 -1.55
C ARG A 39 -30.30 16.29 -2.65
N ALA A 40 -29.58 15.22 -2.97
CA ALA A 40 -29.98 14.27 -4.00
C ALA A 40 -31.22 13.47 -3.60
N VAL A 41 -31.34 13.09 -2.32
CA VAL A 41 -32.53 12.42 -1.78
C VAL A 41 -33.76 13.34 -1.86
N LEU A 42 -33.61 14.63 -1.50
CA LEU A 42 -34.70 15.61 -1.64
C LEU A 42 -35.10 15.82 -3.10
N ALA A 43 -34.12 15.95 -4.01
CA ALA A 43 -34.36 16.11 -5.44
C ALA A 43 -35.08 14.88 -6.03
N PHE A 44 -34.63 13.68 -5.67
CA PHE A 44 -35.28 12.42 -6.06
C PHE A 44 -36.72 12.37 -5.56
N ALA A 45 -36.97 12.71 -4.30
CA ALA A 45 -38.31 12.71 -3.73
C ALA A 45 -39.23 13.70 -4.44
N GLY A 46 -38.74 14.91 -4.75
CA GLY A 46 -39.47 15.89 -5.54
C GLY A 46 -39.82 15.38 -6.95
N ALA A 47 -38.88 14.74 -7.63
CA ALA A 47 -39.08 14.18 -8.97
C ALA A 47 -40.00 12.95 -9.00
N ASN A 48 -40.13 12.23 -7.87
CA ASN A 48 -40.86 10.95 -7.79
C ASN A 48 -42.12 11.04 -6.91
N GLY A 49 -42.77 12.22 -6.86
CA GLY A 49 -44.06 12.40 -6.18
C GLY A 49 -44.02 12.09 -4.67
N GLY A 50 -42.91 12.43 -4.02
CA GLY A 50 -42.69 12.19 -2.59
C GLY A 50 -42.15 10.80 -2.24
N ARG A 51 -41.93 9.91 -3.22
CA ARG A 51 -41.31 8.61 -2.97
C ARG A 51 -39.84 8.78 -2.60
N LEU A 52 -39.43 8.13 -1.51
CA LEU A 52 -38.06 8.15 -1.03
C LEU A 52 -37.22 7.03 -1.68
N PRO A 53 -35.92 7.26 -1.89
CA PRO A 53 -35.04 6.23 -2.44
C PRO A 53 -34.90 5.08 -1.43
N SER A 54 -34.92 3.86 -1.96
CA SER A 54 -34.80 2.65 -1.17
C SER A 54 -33.78 1.69 -1.77
N CYS A 55 -33.10 0.92 -0.93
CA CYS A 55 -32.08 -0.03 -1.34
C CYS A 55 -32.13 -1.33 -0.52
N PRO A 56 -31.59 -2.44 -1.03
CA PRO A 56 -31.39 -3.63 -0.21
C PRO A 56 -30.52 -3.29 1.01
N ALA A 57 -30.77 -4.00 2.11
CA ALA A 57 -30.01 -3.87 3.34
C ALA A 57 -29.76 -5.24 3.94
N GLU A 58 -28.54 -5.46 4.39
CA GLU A 58 -28.07 -6.72 4.97
C GLU A 58 -27.60 -6.47 6.40
N PHE A 59 -27.93 -7.41 7.29
CA PHE A 59 -27.58 -7.34 8.70
C PHE A 59 -26.44 -8.31 8.99
N TYR A 60 -25.44 -7.82 9.71
CA TYR A 60 -24.27 -8.59 10.09
C TYR A 60 -24.01 -8.42 11.59
N ASP A 61 -23.87 -9.54 12.29
CA ASP A 61 -23.42 -9.56 13.68
C ASP A 61 -21.89 -9.49 13.72
N PHE A 62 -21.34 -8.47 14.36
CA PHE A 62 -19.91 -8.32 14.59
C PHE A 62 -19.59 -8.33 16.09
N GLU A 63 -18.33 -8.58 16.44
CA GLU A 63 -17.83 -8.61 17.84
C GLU A 63 -18.14 -7.32 18.64
N HIS A 64 -18.44 -6.20 17.96
CA HIS A 64 -18.70 -4.89 18.56
C HIS A 64 -20.14 -4.39 18.30
N GLY A 65 -21.05 -5.29 17.91
CA GLY A 65 -22.48 -4.98 17.70
C GLY A 65 -22.97 -5.29 16.27
N GLN A 66 -24.28 -5.12 16.07
CA GLN A 66 -24.92 -5.28 14.76
C GLN A 66 -24.58 -4.11 13.83
N GLN A 67 -24.17 -4.44 12.61
CA GLN A 67 -24.02 -3.47 11.52
C GLN A 67 -25.05 -3.74 10.41
N VAL A 68 -25.50 -2.66 9.77
CA VAL A 68 -26.36 -2.72 8.60
C VAL A 68 -25.57 -2.25 7.38
N VAL A 69 -25.43 -3.12 6.39
CA VAL A 69 -24.80 -2.80 5.10
C VAL A 69 -25.89 -2.41 4.12
N LEU A 70 -25.77 -1.22 3.54
CA LEU A 70 -26.70 -0.72 2.53
C LEU A 70 -26.12 -0.94 1.14
N LEU A 71 -26.84 -1.64 0.28
CA LEU A 71 -26.47 -1.81 -1.13
C LEU A 71 -27.04 -0.67 -1.95
N LEU A 72 -26.50 0.53 -1.73
CA LEU A 72 -26.96 1.77 -2.36
C LEU A 72 -26.50 1.86 -3.81
N ASP A 73 -27.45 1.82 -4.73
CA ASP A 73 -27.24 2.33 -6.09
C ASP A 73 -27.43 3.84 -6.08
N LEU A 74 -26.36 4.56 -6.44
CA LEU A 74 -26.31 6.01 -6.46
C LEU A 74 -26.70 6.60 -7.81
N GLN A 75 -26.79 5.79 -8.88
CA GLN A 75 -27.18 6.27 -10.20
C GLN A 75 -28.56 6.95 -10.21
N PRO A 76 -29.62 6.42 -9.56
CA PRO A 76 -30.92 7.08 -9.51
C PRO A 76 -30.90 8.43 -8.80
N LEU A 77 -29.90 8.66 -7.94
CA LEU A 77 -29.68 9.91 -7.23
C LEU A 77 -28.83 10.90 -8.04
N GLY A 78 -28.34 10.51 -9.23
CA GLY A 78 -27.42 11.29 -10.03
C GLY A 78 -26.07 11.51 -9.36
N LEU A 79 -25.71 10.64 -8.41
CA LEU A 79 -24.47 10.76 -7.64
C LEU A 79 -23.42 9.76 -8.16
N PRO A 80 -22.15 10.19 -8.31
CA PRO A 80 -21.06 9.26 -8.58
C PRO A 80 -20.92 8.26 -7.43
N HIS A 81 -20.53 7.02 -7.74
CA HIS A 81 -20.45 5.94 -6.75
C HIS A 81 -19.33 6.18 -5.72
N GLU A 82 -18.34 6.98 -6.09
CA GLU A 82 -17.21 7.42 -5.28
C GLU A 82 -17.62 8.36 -4.15
N LEU A 83 -18.82 8.95 -4.22
CA LEU A 83 -19.33 9.95 -3.28
C LEU A 83 -19.68 9.36 -1.91
N LEU A 84 -20.03 8.07 -1.84
CA LEU A 84 -20.21 7.37 -0.56
C LEU A 84 -18.93 6.72 -0.03
N ALA A 85 -17.83 6.76 -0.78
CA ALA A 85 -16.56 6.29 -0.27
C ALA A 85 -16.08 7.30 0.80
N SER A 86 -16.24 6.95 2.08
CA SER A 86 -15.57 7.66 3.16
C SER A 86 -14.08 7.60 2.90
N VAL A 87 -13.50 8.72 2.44
CA VAL A 87 -12.06 8.82 2.19
C VAL A 87 -11.40 9.02 3.54
N PRO A 88 -10.54 8.09 4.01
CA PRO A 88 -9.88 8.26 5.29
C PRO A 88 -9.07 9.55 5.31
N GLU A 89 -8.95 10.17 6.49
CA GLU A 89 -8.20 11.43 6.63
C GLU A 89 -6.74 11.29 6.15
N MET A 90 -6.11 10.14 6.40
CA MET A 90 -4.79 9.79 5.85
C MET A 90 -4.76 9.91 4.32
N ALA A 91 -5.78 9.38 3.64
CA ALA A 91 -5.88 9.44 2.18
C ALA A 91 -6.07 10.87 1.67
N ARG A 92 -6.83 11.71 2.37
CA ARG A 92 -6.93 13.14 2.05
C ARG A 92 -5.59 13.87 2.22
N SER A 93 -4.89 13.62 3.33
CA SER A 93 -3.56 14.23 3.57
C SER A 93 -2.56 13.83 2.49
N VAL A 94 -2.50 12.54 2.13
CA VAL A 94 -1.59 12.04 1.08
C VAL A 94 -1.96 12.60 -0.29
N ALA A 95 -3.25 12.61 -0.65
CA ALA A 95 -3.71 13.16 -1.93
C ALA A 95 -3.37 14.65 -2.07
N GLY A 96 -3.48 15.43 -0.99
CA GLY A 96 -3.08 16.84 -0.96
C GLY A 96 -1.60 17.07 -1.22
N LEU A 97 -0.75 16.05 -1.07
CA LEU A 97 0.70 16.12 -1.31
C LEU A 97 1.11 15.63 -2.70
N PHE A 98 0.23 15.00 -3.48
CA PHE A 98 0.56 14.51 -4.82
C PHE A 98 0.99 15.63 -5.76
N GLY A 99 0.30 16.78 -5.72
CA GLY A 99 0.66 17.94 -6.54
C GLY A 99 2.07 18.47 -6.24
N TRP A 100 2.61 18.23 -5.06
CA TRP A 100 4.01 18.54 -4.72
C TRP A 100 4.95 17.44 -5.20
N LEU A 101 4.61 16.18 -4.95
CA LEU A 101 5.39 15.02 -5.36
C LEU A 101 5.55 14.91 -6.88
N ASP A 102 4.59 15.41 -7.67
CA ASP A 102 4.61 15.36 -9.14
C ASP A 102 5.45 16.48 -9.78
N GLN A 103 5.91 17.47 -9.00
CA GLN A 103 6.77 18.54 -9.50
C GLN A 103 8.17 18.01 -9.86
N PRO A 104 8.86 18.64 -10.84
CA PRO A 104 10.24 18.27 -11.15
C PRO A 104 11.13 18.44 -9.92
N ALA A 105 12.10 17.53 -9.75
CA ALA A 105 13.04 17.62 -8.63
C ALA A 105 13.88 18.91 -8.73
N PRO A 106 14.16 19.59 -7.60
CA PRO A 106 14.99 20.77 -7.61
C PRO A 106 16.43 20.44 -8.00
N VAL A 107 17.09 21.38 -8.68
CA VAL A 107 18.52 21.27 -9.00
C VAL A 107 19.32 21.72 -7.78
N LEU A 108 20.05 20.79 -7.17
CA LEU A 108 20.85 21.00 -5.97
C LEU A 108 22.32 20.73 -6.27
N ALA A 109 23.19 21.71 -6.04
CA ALA A 109 24.63 21.63 -6.35
C ALA A 109 25.53 22.14 -5.20
N GLY A 110 24.94 22.53 -4.08
CA GLY A 110 25.66 23.05 -2.93
C GLY A 110 26.30 21.98 -2.06
N CYS A 111 27.07 22.45 -1.08
CA CYS A 111 27.80 21.59 -0.15
C CYS A 111 28.01 22.30 1.20
N ASP A 112 27.35 21.83 2.26
CA ASP A 112 27.58 22.24 3.64
C ASP A 112 28.06 21.04 4.47
N ARG A 113 29.40 20.85 4.49
CA ARG A 113 30.04 19.74 5.21
C ARG A 113 29.73 19.71 6.70
N VAL A 114 29.54 20.88 7.33
CA VAL A 114 29.25 20.98 8.77
C VAL A 114 27.83 20.50 9.03
N ALA A 115 26.87 20.89 8.20
CA ALA A 115 25.49 20.40 8.30
C ALA A 115 25.42 18.89 8.04
N ARG A 116 26.18 18.37 7.07
CA ARG A 116 26.25 16.92 6.78
C ARG A 116 26.73 16.10 7.98
N GLY A 117 27.82 16.50 8.65
CA GLY A 117 28.30 15.78 9.84
C GLY A 117 27.33 15.84 11.03
N ARG A 118 26.61 16.96 11.19
CA ARG A 118 25.53 17.07 12.19
C ARG A 118 24.34 16.18 11.85
N LEU A 119 24.00 16.06 10.56
CA LEU A 119 22.92 15.19 10.10
C LEU A 119 23.22 13.72 10.40
N GLU A 120 24.44 13.25 10.13
CA GLU A 120 24.84 11.87 10.48
C GLU A 120 24.67 11.58 11.97
N THR A 121 24.98 12.56 12.83
CA THR A 121 24.78 12.44 14.28
C THR A 121 23.29 12.31 14.63
N VAL A 122 22.43 13.17 14.07
CA VAL A 122 20.98 13.10 14.28
C VAL A 122 20.39 11.78 13.77
N GLU A 123 20.83 11.30 12.60
CA GLU A 123 20.41 10.02 12.05
C GLU A 123 20.82 8.85 12.94
N ALA A 124 22.05 8.85 13.47
CA ALA A 124 22.55 7.80 14.37
C ALA A 124 21.77 7.77 15.70
N GLU A 125 21.50 8.94 16.29
CA GLU A 125 20.68 9.04 17.50
C GLU A 125 19.23 8.60 17.25
N CYS A 126 18.63 9.03 16.13
CA CYS A 126 17.29 8.64 15.72
C CYS A 126 17.18 7.12 15.50
N ALA A 127 18.19 6.51 14.87
CA ALA A 127 18.25 5.06 14.66
C ALA A 127 18.37 4.31 16.00
N THR A 128 19.24 4.80 16.89
CA THR A 128 19.40 4.24 18.24
C THR A 128 18.07 4.24 18.99
N GLU A 129 17.34 5.36 18.98
CA GLU A 129 16.05 5.49 19.65
C GLU A 129 14.97 4.60 19.01
N THR A 130 14.97 4.49 17.67
CA THR A 130 14.01 3.67 16.93
C THR A 130 14.20 2.17 17.21
N ASN A 131 15.44 1.73 17.38
CA ASN A 131 15.80 0.34 17.64
C ASN A 131 15.50 -0.13 19.07
N LYS A 132 15.25 0.80 20.01
CA LYS A 132 14.77 0.45 21.35
C LYS A 132 13.40 -0.22 21.29
N ARG A 133 13.12 -1.11 22.26
CA ARG A 133 11.76 -1.64 22.43
C ARG A 133 10.79 -0.49 22.66
N PHE A 134 9.54 -0.66 22.27
CA PHE A 134 8.54 0.42 22.39
C PHE A 134 8.46 0.99 23.81
N GLU A 135 8.55 0.13 24.83
CA GLU A 135 8.54 0.47 26.26
C GLU A 135 9.81 1.20 26.74
N GLU A 136 10.92 1.04 26.03
CA GLU A 136 12.23 1.63 26.35
C GLU A 136 12.47 2.96 25.64
N ARG A 137 11.59 3.34 24.71
CA ARG A 137 11.67 4.61 24.00
C ARG A 137 11.42 5.75 24.97
N THR A 138 12.19 6.81 24.82
CA THR A 138 12.15 8.02 25.65
C THR A 138 11.42 9.12 24.87
N PRO A 139 10.10 9.32 25.08
CA PRO A 139 9.31 10.24 24.27
C PRO A 139 9.86 11.67 24.27
N GLU A 140 10.57 12.06 25.33
CA GLU A 140 11.16 13.37 25.56
C GLU A 140 12.35 13.66 24.62
N VAL A 141 12.96 12.63 24.03
CA VAL A 141 14.09 12.77 23.10
C VAL A 141 13.62 13.26 21.72
N TRP A 142 12.43 12.86 21.29
CA TRP A 142 11.93 13.15 19.94
C TRP A 142 11.79 14.65 19.63
N PRO A 143 11.25 15.51 20.51
CA PRO A 143 11.21 16.96 20.26
C PRO A 143 12.60 17.60 20.10
N GLY A 144 13.63 17.04 20.75
CA GLY A 144 15.01 17.50 20.62
C GLY A 144 15.64 17.08 19.29
N LEU A 145 15.42 15.84 18.87
CA LEU A 145 15.85 15.34 17.56
C LEU A 145 15.14 16.06 16.42
N GLU A 146 13.83 16.27 16.55
CA GLU A 146 13.01 16.96 15.56
C GLU A 146 13.49 18.39 15.32
N ARG A 147 13.71 19.18 16.39
CA ARG A 147 14.22 20.56 16.24
C ARG A 147 15.55 20.59 15.48
N ARG A 148 16.48 19.71 15.85
CA ARG A 148 17.78 19.60 15.16
C ARG A 148 17.64 19.18 13.70
N ALA A 149 16.76 18.21 13.40
CA ALA A 149 16.49 17.78 12.03
C ALA A 149 15.85 18.90 11.19
N SER A 150 14.91 19.66 11.78
CA SER A 150 14.26 20.81 11.13
C SER A 150 15.25 21.95 10.83
N ASP A 151 16.16 22.25 11.75
CA ASP A 151 17.24 23.21 11.53
C ASP A 151 18.15 22.77 10.37
N LEU A 152 18.44 21.46 10.28
CA LEU A 152 19.26 20.89 9.22
C LEU A 152 18.56 20.94 7.86
N VAL A 153 17.25 20.65 7.80
CA VAL A 153 16.44 20.83 6.58
C VAL A 153 16.56 22.26 6.07
N THR A 154 16.37 23.24 6.97
CA THR A 154 16.43 24.67 6.62
C THR A 154 17.83 25.05 6.14
N ARG A 155 18.88 24.61 6.84
CA ARG A 155 20.27 24.94 6.53
C ARG A 155 20.75 24.31 5.23
N LEU A 156 20.53 23.01 5.04
CA LEU A 156 20.90 22.29 3.82
C LEU A 156 20.10 22.78 2.62
N GLY A 157 18.81 23.08 2.82
CA GLY A 157 17.97 23.71 1.79
C GLY A 157 18.49 25.08 1.36
N SER A 158 18.86 25.94 2.32
CA SER A 158 19.45 27.26 2.04
C SER A 158 20.79 27.16 1.33
N ALA A 159 21.56 26.11 1.62
CA ALA A 159 22.82 25.82 0.94
C ALA A 159 22.62 25.16 -0.44
N ALA A 160 21.39 24.83 -0.85
CA ALA A 160 21.08 24.00 -2.01
C ALA A 160 21.86 22.67 -2.02
N ASP A 161 22.08 22.08 -0.84
CA ASP A 161 22.83 20.83 -0.68
C ASP A 161 21.91 19.62 -0.93
N PRO A 162 22.29 18.66 -1.80
CA PRO A 162 21.52 17.43 -2.05
C PRO A 162 21.16 16.62 -0.79
N TRP A 163 21.95 16.72 0.27
CA TRP A 163 21.68 16.03 1.54
C TRP A 163 20.43 16.55 2.26
N VAL A 164 19.79 17.60 1.77
CA VAL A 164 18.47 18.03 2.25
C VAL A 164 17.42 16.92 2.14
N ALA A 165 17.51 16.02 1.15
CA ALA A 165 16.63 14.85 1.06
C ALA A 165 16.76 13.94 2.29
N ARG A 166 18.00 13.63 2.71
CA ARG A 166 18.29 12.87 3.93
C ARG A 166 17.82 13.59 5.19
N ALA A 167 18.00 14.91 5.26
CA ALA A 167 17.51 15.70 6.39
C ALA A 167 15.99 15.63 6.53
N TRP A 168 15.25 15.67 5.41
CA TRP A 168 13.81 15.45 5.40
C TRP A 168 13.42 14.06 5.88
N LEU A 169 14.16 13.01 5.49
CA LEU A 169 13.92 11.64 6.00
C LEU A 169 14.20 11.53 7.49
N ALA A 170 15.29 12.14 7.97
CA ALA A 170 15.59 12.19 9.40
C ALA A 170 14.46 12.88 10.17
N LEU A 171 13.94 14.01 9.66
CA LEU A 171 12.80 14.70 10.25
C LEU A 171 11.54 13.82 10.27
N ALA A 172 11.22 13.14 9.16
CA ALA A 172 10.08 12.22 9.09
C ALA A 172 10.18 11.10 10.14
N ARG A 173 11.36 10.51 10.30
CA ARG A 173 11.62 9.48 11.31
C ARG A 173 11.51 10.02 12.74
N CYS A 174 11.87 11.28 12.98
CA CYS A 174 11.72 11.93 14.28
C CYS A 174 10.25 12.24 14.62
N THR A 175 9.42 12.56 13.62
CA THR A 175 8.01 12.93 13.84
C THR A 175 7.06 11.73 13.82
N ARG A 176 7.41 10.63 13.13
CA ARG A 176 6.47 9.49 12.91
C ARG A 176 5.95 8.83 14.18
N TYR A 177 6.69 8.92 15.29
CA TYR A 177 6.30 8.34 16.58
C TYR A 177 5.63 9.34 17.53
N GLN A 178 5.45 10.59 17.10
CA GLN A 178 4.87 11.64 17.92
C GLN A 178 3.37 11.81 17.64
N LYS A 179 2.58 11.92 18.72
CA LYS A 179 1.12 12.11 18.62
C LYS A 179 0.79 13.45 17.95
N GLY A 180 -0.15 13.43 17.00
CA GLY A 180 -0.62 14.65 16.31
C GLY A 180 0.31 15.15 15.20
N ARG A 181 1.44 14.49 14.94
CA ARG A 181 2.43 14.91 13.93
C ARG A 181 2.30 14.18 12.60
N ARG A 182 1.10 13.67 12.28
CA ARG A 182 0.84 12.89 11.07
C ARG A 182 1.16 13.67 9.81
N ASP A 183 0.55 14.84 9.66
CA ASP A 183 0.67 15.62 8.43
C ASP A 183 2.10 16.14 8.23
N ASP A 184 2.82 16.43 9.33
CA ASP A 184 4.24 16.80 9.29
C ASP A 184 5.12 15.62 8.86
N THR A 185 4.82 14.42 9.35
CA THR A 185 5.53 13.19 8.95
C THR A 185 5.34 12.90 7.47
N LEU A 186 4.10 12.99 6.97
CA LEU A 186 3.80 12.80 5.56
C LEU A 186 4.47 13.86 4.69
N ARG A 187 4.40 15.14 5.10
CA ARG A 187 5.10 16.24 4.42
C ARG A 187 6.60 15.99 4.37
N ALA A 188 7.21 15.53 5.45
CA ALA A 188 8.65 15.27 5.48
C ALA A 188 9.06 14.11 4.56
N TYR A 189 8.33 12.98 4.56
CA TYR A 189 8.59 11.90 3.61
C TYR A 189 8.41 12.35 2.15
N VAL A 190 7.30 13.03 1.83
CA VAL A 190 7.05 13.48 0.47
C VAL A 190 8.07 14.54 0.03
N SER A 191 8.49 15.44 0.91
CA SER A 191 9.55 16.42 0.61
C SER A 191 10.89 15.74 0.32
N ALA A 192 11.27 14.71 1.09
CA ALA A 192 12.46 13.93 0.80
C ALA A 192 12.39 13.28 -0.58
N LEU A 193 11.27 12.62 -0.89
CA LEU A 193 11.05 11.92 -2.15
C LEU A 193 10.89 12.87 -3.35
N HIS A 194 10.37 14.08 -3.13
CA HIS A 194 10.34 15.12 -4.15
C HIS A 194 11.76 15.55 -4.55
N VAL A 195 12.67 15.68 -3.57
CA VAL A 195 14.08 15.99 -3.83
C VAL A 195 14.80 14.81 -4.47
N GLU A 196 14.66 13.60 -3.92
CA GLU A 196 15.36 12.41 -4.38
C GLU A 196 14.43 11.18 -4.41
N ARG A 197 13.81 10.93 -5.56
CA ARG A 197 12.88 9.80 -5.76
C ARG A 197 13.57 8.44 -5.69
N GLY A 198 14.88 8.38 -5.92
CA GLY A 198 15.66 7.14 -6.00
C GLY A 198 15.86 6.42 -4.68
N ILE A 199 15.50 7.04 -3.55
CA ILE A 199 15.67 6.45 -2.22
C ILE A 199 14.60 5.38 -1.98
N ALA A 200 14.89 4.14 -2.36
CA ALA A 200 13.94 3.02 -2.27
C ALA A 200 13.40 2.81 -0.84
N ASP A 201 14.28 2.87 0.16
CA ASP A 201 13.89 2.69 1.57
C ASP A 201 12.89 3.76 2.04
N ALA A 202 13.00 5.00 1.52
CA ALA A 202 12.06 6.07 1.85
C ALA A 202 10.65 5.80 1.33
N TRP A 203 10.53 5.18 0.14
CA TRP A 203 9.23 4.72 -0.35
C TRP A 203 8.66 3.61 0.53
N VAL A 204 9.47 2.62 0.91
CA VAL A 204 9.03 1.54 1.80
C VAL A 204 8.57 2.11 3.14
N GLU A 205 9.34 3.00 3.76
CA GLU A 205 8.97 3.66 5.02
C GLU A 205 7.69 4.50 4.90
N LEU A 206 7.52 5.24 3.81
CA LEU A 206 6.28 5.98 3.56
C LEU A 206 5.10 5.03 3.45
N PHE A 207 5.24 3.93 2.70
CA PHE A 207 4.20 2.90 2.56
C PHE A 207 3.87 2.24 3.90
N GLU A 208 4.87 1.87 4.69
CA GLU A 208 4.66 1.37 6.06
C GLU A 208 3.85 2.35 6.92
N TYR A 209 4.09 3.66 6.76
CA TYR A 209 3.39 4.68 7.51
C TYR A 209 1.94 4.89 7.04
N VAL A 210 1.69 5.03 5.74
CA VAL A 210 0.32 5.24 5.21
C VAL A 210 -0.54 3.97 5.33
N CYS A 211 0.08 2.79 5.36
CA CYS A 211 -0.62 1.53 5.58
C CYS A 211 -1.18 1.37 6.99
N ALA A 212 -0.88 2.26 7.95
CA ALA A 212 -1.58 2.31 9.23
C ALA A 212 -3.07 2.69 9.10
N ALA A 213 -3.46 3.33 8.00
CA ALA A 213 -4.87 3.61 7.65
C ALA A 213 -5.08 3.31 6.15
N PRO A 214 -5.04 2.02 5.75
CA PRO A 214 -4.89 1.65 4.36
C PRO A 214 -6.18 1.93 3.58
N TYR A 215 -6.02 2.57 2.42
CA TYR A 215 -7.10 2.87 1.50
C TYR A 215 -6.62 2.54 0.09
N ALA A 216 -7.22 1.53 -0.55
CA ALA A 216 -6.71 0.94 -1.78
C ALA A 216 -6.51 1.98 -2.92
N PRO A 217 -7.43 2.94 -3.17
CA PRO A 217 -7.21 3.97 -4.18
C PRO A 217 -5.98 4.85 -3.90
N MET A 218 -5.83 5.33 -2.64
CA MET A 218 -4.65 6.11 -2.23
C MET A 218 -3.36 5.31 -2.41
N LEU A 219 -3.34 4.04 -1.98
CA LEU A 219 -2.15 3.20 -2.09
C LEU A 219 -1.75 2.98 -3.56
N LEU A 220 -2.73 2.78 -4.45
CA LEU A 220 -2.50 2.61 -5.87
C LEU A 220 -1.97 3.91 -6.53
N ASP A 221 -2.58 5.06 -6.22
CA ASP A 221 -2.14 6.36 -6.76
C ASP A 221 -0.73 6.72 -6.28
N LEU A 222 -0.41 6.45 -5.02
CA LEU A 222 0.93 6.63 -4.49
C LEU A 222 1.91 5.65 -5.15
N TYR A 223 1.49 4.40 -5.36
CA TYR A 223 2.33 3.36 -5.96
C TYR A 223 2.71 3.68 -7.41
N ALA A 224 1.79 4.26 -8.18
CA ALA A 224 2.04 4.70 -9.55
C ALA A 224 3.22 5.70 -9.66
N ARG A 225 3.51 6.44 -8.58
CA ARG A 225 4.60 7.43 -8.48
C ARG A 225 5.93 6.84 -8.01
N VAL A 226 5.95 5.60 -7.52
CA VAL A 226 7.17 4.91 -7.09
C VAL A 226 8.03 4.62 -8.33
N PRO A 227 9.35 4.89 -8.32
CA PRO A 227 10.23 4.49 -9.41
C PRO A 227 10.29 2.98 -9.59
N VAL A 228 10.42 2.51 -10.84
CA VAL A 228 10.42 1.08 -11.20
C VAL A 228 11.38 0.25 -10.34
N LEU A 229 12.57 0.77 -10.02
CA LEU A 229 13.55 0.05 -9.20
C LEU A 229 13.10 -0.20 -7.75
N ALA A 230 12.25 0.65 -7.18
CA ALA A 230 11.76 0.53 -5.80
C ALA A 230 10.41 -0.21 -5.70
N ARG A 231 9.70 -0.34 -6.83
CA ARG A 231 8.35 -0.92 -6.89
C ARG A 231 8.24 -2.37 -6.42
N PRO A 232 9.19 -3.28 -6.70
CA PRO A 232 9.09 -4.66 -6.21
C PRO A 232 9.07 -4.75 -4.68
N ALA A 233 9.92 -3.96 -4.00
CA ALA A 233 9.97 -3.92 -2.55
C ALA A 233 8.66 -3.38 -1.94
N VAL A 234 8.13 -2.31 -2.52
CA VAL A 234 6.84 -1.75 -2.11
C VAL A 234 5.69 -2.72 -2.39
N ALA A 235 5.68 -3.40 -3.54
CA ALA A 235 4.66 -4.38 -3.89
C ALA A 235 4.61 -5.54 -2.89
N ALA A 236 5.78 -6.05 -2.47
CA ALA A 236 5.87 -7.09 -1.44
C ALA A 236 5.25 -6.64 -0.11
N HIS A 237 5.44 -5.38 0.29
CA HIS A 237 4.79 -4.80 1.46
C HIS A 237 3.27 -4.69 1.27
N LEU A 238 2.81 -4.16 0.13
CA LEU A 238 1.39 -4.00 -0.17
C LEU A 238 0.63 -5.32 -0.24
N LEU A 239 1.28 -6.43 -0.65
CA LEU A 239 0.68 -7.76 -0.60
C LEU A 239 0.26 -8.11 0.83
N ARG A 240 1.13 -7.96 1.82
CA ARG A 240 0.81 -8.26 3.23
C ARG A 240 -0.40 -7.45 3.73
N VAL A 241 -0.44 -6.16 3.40
CA VAL A 241 -1.55 -5.26 3.74
C VAL A 241 -2.85 -5.68 3.05
N SER A 242 -2.76 -6.07 1.77
CA SER A 242 -3.89 -6.54 0.97
C SER A 242 -4.51 -7.85 1.49
N TYR A 243 -3.76 -8.60 2.30
CA TYR A 243 -4.23 -9.84 2.92
C TYR A 243 -4.66 -9.65 4.38
N GLY A 244 -4.55 -8.44 4.92
CA GLY A 244 -4.81 -8.18 6.34
C GLY A 244 -3.80 -8.84 7.28
N GLU A 245 -2.62 -9.20 6.75
CA GLU A 245 -1.52 -9.82 7.49
C GLU A 245 -0.57 -8.76 8.10
N ASP A 246 -0.76 -7.49 7.74
CA ASP A 246 -0.01 -6.39 8.34
C ASP A 246 -0.53 -6.06 9.76
N ARG A 247 0.42 -5.69 10.62
CA ARG A 247 0.18 -5.41 12.04
C ARG A 247 -0.41 -4.03 12.28
N HIS A 248 -0.15 -3.07 11.38
CA HIS A 248 -0.48 -1.66 11.57
C HIS A 248 -1.75 -1.26 10.85
N GLY A 249 -2.07 -1.88 9.72
CA GLY A 249 -3.38 -1.70 9.09
C GLY A 249 -3.75 -2.82 8.13
N LYS A 250 -5.05 -3.11 8.07
CA LYS A 250 -5.58 -4.26 7.33
C LYS A 250 -6.62 -3.80 6.32
N LEU A 251 -6.43 -4.17 5.06
CA LEU A 251 -7.51 -4.04 4.08
C LEU A 251 -8.51 -5.17 4.26
N ARG A 252 -9.80 -4.86 4.06
CA ARG A 252 -10.83 -5.89 3.93
C ARG A 252 -10.52 -6.76 2.70
N ALA A 253 -10.90 -8.04 2.75
CA ALA A 253 -10.58 -9.01 1.71
C ALA A 253 -10.93 -8.54 0.29
N PHE A 254 -12.11 -7.93 0.12
CA PHE A 254 -12.54 -7.36 -1.17
C PHE A 254 -11.61 -6.23 -1.66
N SER A 255 -11.35 -5.23 -0.80
CA SER A 255 -10.45 -4.11 -1.14
C SER A 255 -9.02 -4.56 -1.37
N GLY A 256 -8.56 -5.56 -0.63
CA GLY A 256 -7.27 -6.19 -0.84
C GLY A 256 -7.17 -6.89 -2.19
N SER A 257 -8.21 -7.65 -2.58
CA SER A 257 -8.29 -8.29 -3.89
C SER A 257 -8.28 -7.27 -5.02
N ALA A 258 -9.10 -6.22 -4.90
CA ALA A 258 -9.14 -5.13 -5.86
C ALA A 258 -7.76 -4.43 -6.00
N LEU A 259 -7.06 -4.21 -4.88
CA LEU A 259 -5.72 -3.62 -4.89
C LEU A 259 -4.72 -4.50 -5.68
N ARG A 260 -4.71 -5.82 -5.45
CA ARG A 260 -3.78 -6.73 -6.15
C ARG A 260 -4.02 -6.76 -7.66
N VAL A 261 -5.27 -6.87 -8.08
CA VAL A 261 -5.65 -6.82 -9.51
C VAL A 261 -5.22 -5.49 -10.14
N ALA A 262 -5.43 -4.38 -9.42
CA ALA A 262 -5.06 -3.06 -9.92
C ALA A 262 -3.54 -2.87 -10.01
N LEU A 263 -2.78 -3.35 -9.02
CA LEU A 263 -1.31 -3.34 -9.03
C LEU A 263 -0.77 -4.17 -10.21
N GLU A 264 -1.32 -5.36 -10.43
CA GLU A 264 -0.90 -6.23 -11.53
C GLU A 264 -1.16 -5.56 -12.89
N ARG A 265 -2.37 -5.02 -13.09
CA ARG A 265 -2.72 -4.29 -14.30
C ARG A 265 -1.80 -3.10 -14.54
N LEU A 266 -1.51 -2.33 -13.49
CA LEU A 266 -0.61 -1.17 -13.57
C LEU A 266 0.81 -1.61 -13.94
N ALA A 267 1.33 -2.66 -13.32
CA ALA A 267 2.66 -3.18 -13.58
C ALA A 267 2.81 -3.66 -15.03
N VAL A 268 1.85 -4.46 -15.51
CA VAL A 268 1.83 -4.94 -16.90
C VAL A 268 1.76 -3.78 -17.90
N ASN A 269 0.87 -2.80 -17.67
CA ASN A 269 0.71 -1.66 -18.56
C ASN A 269 1.97 -0.77 -18.63
N GLN A 270 2.82 -0.80 -17.60
CA GLN A 270 4.03 0.00 -17.51
C GLN A 270 5.31 -0.80 -17.79
N GLY A 271 5.21 -2.09 -18.14
CA GLY A 271 6.37 -2.95 -18.35
C GLY A 271 7.23 -3.15 -17.10
N ASP A 272 6.63 -3.12 -15.92
CA ASP A 272 7.31 -3.34 -14.64
C ASP A 272 7.39 -4.85 -14.33
N ASP A 273 8.32 -5.52 -15.00
CA ASP A 273 8.55 -6.95 -14.86
C ASP A 273 8.89 -7.35 -13.42
N GLY A 274 9.59 -6.49 -12.66
CA GLY A 274 9.93 -6.75 -11.27
C GLY A 274 8.69 -6.89 -10.39
N THR A 275 7.71 -6.01 -10.57
CA THR A 275 6.43 -6.11 -9.85
C THR A 275 5.58 -7.27 -10.35
N VAL A 276 5.56 -7.53 -11.66
CA VAL A 276 4.86 -8.70 -12.22
C VAL A 276 5.44 -9.99 -11.63
N ALA A 277 6.76 -10.10 -11.50
CA ALA A 277 7.44 -11.21 -10.88
C ALA A 277 7.01 -11.43 -9.42
N VAL A 278 6.93 -10.36 -8.61
CA VAL A 278 6.49 -10.41 -7.20
C VAL A 278 5.03 -10.85 -7.09
N LEU A 279 4.14 -10.24 -7.86
CA LEU A 279 2.69 -10.53 -7.79
C LEU A 279 2.38 -11.95 -8.30
N ALA A 280 3.02 -12.38 -9.40
CA ALA A 280 2.82 -13.71 -9.95
C ALA A 280 3.39 -14.82 -9.03
N ALA A 281 4.51 -14.57 -8.34
CA ALA A 281 5.04 -15.51 -7.35
C ALA A 281 4.08 -15.70 -6.16
N ASP A 282 3.51 -14.60 -5.65
CA ASP A 282 2.53 -14.65 -4.57
C ASP A 282 1.21 -15.32 -5.00
N ASN A 283 0.70 -15.01 -6.20
CA ASN A 283 -0.45 -15.70 -6.77
C ASN A 283 -0.22 -17.22 -6.85
N GLY A 284 0.97 -17.65 -7.28
CA GLY A 284 1.33 -19.07 -7.35
C GLY A 284 1.29 -19.76 -5.99
N LEU A 285 1.85 -19.12 -4.95
CA LEU A 285 1.83 -19.64 -3.58
C LEU A 285 0.41 -19.79 -3.04
N ARG A 286 -0.50 -18.91 -3.45
CA ARG A 286 -1.89 -18.89 -2.98
C ARG A 286 -2.76 -19.89 -3.71
N ALA A 287 -2.61 -20.01 -5.02
CA ALA A 287 -3.26 -21.05 -5.79
C ALA A 287 -2.84 -22.45 -5.29
N GLU A 288 -1.56 -22.65 -4.97
CA GLU A 288 -1.09 -23.92 -4.38
C GLU A 288 -1.73 -24.18 -3.00
N LYS A 289 -1.83 -23.15 -2.14
CA LYS A 289 -2.52 -23.26 -0.84
C LYS A 289 -4.02 -23.56 -0.98
N ALA A 290 -4.64 -23.12 -2.07
CA ALA A 290 -6.02 -23.43 -2.43
C ALA A 290 -6.17 -24.75 -3.21
N GLU A 291 -5.10 -25.55 -3.32
CA GLU A 291 -5.04 -26.81 -4.06
C GLU A 291 -5.31 -26.68 -5.58
N ASN A 292 -5.27 -25.47 -6.13
CA ASN A 292 -5.37 -25.22 -7.57
C ASN A 292 -3.98 -25.27 -8.22
N ILE A 293 -3.48 -26.49 -8.44
CA ILE A 293 -2.10 -26.73 -8.90
C ILE A 293 -1.82 -26.15 -10.29
N ASP A 294 -2.80 -26.20 -11.20
CA ASP A 294 -2.61 -25.71 -12.58
C ASP A 294 -2.43 -24.19 -12.60
N GLU A 295 -3.26 -23.46 -11.86
CA GLU A 295 -3.14 -22.00 -11.69
C GLU A 295 -1.82 -21.64 -10.98
N ALA A 296 -1.42 -22.43 -9.97
CA ALA A 296 -0.17 -22.22 -9.25
C ALA A 296 1.03 -22.31 -10.19
N VAL A 297 1.10 -23.36 -11.01
CA VAL A 297 2.19 -23.58 -11.96
C VAL A 297 2.21 -22.50 -13.03
N ALA A 298 1.04 -22.11 -13.57
CA ALA A 298 0.94 -21.02 -14.54
C ALA A 298 1.46 -19.69 -13.95
N SER A 299 1.11 -19.40 -12.70
CA SER A 299 1.56 -18.20 -11.99
C SER A 299 3.06 -18.22 -11.71
N TYR A 300 3.61 -19.35 -11.25
CA TYR A 300 5.05 -19.47 -11.06
C TYR A 300 5.84 -19.34 -12.37
N ARG A 301 5.35 -19.92 -13.47
CA ARG A 301 5.96 -19.74 -14.80
C ARG A 301 5.97 -18.28 -15.22
N ARG A 302 4.85 -17.58 -15.02
CA ARG A 302 4.75 -16.14 -15.29
C ARG A 302 5.73 -15.34 -14.45
N ALA A 303 5.90 -15.69 -13.16
CA ALA A 303 6.88 -15.04 -12.30
C ALA A 303 8.31 -15.22 -12.83
N VAL A 304 8.70 -16.44 -13.19
CA VAL A 304 10.03 -16.73 -13.75
C VAL A 304 10.24 -16.02 -15.08
N ALA A 305 9.24 -16.00 -15.97
CA ALA A 305 9.29 -15.30 -17.24
C ALA A 305 9.48 -13.79 -17.07
N ALA A 306 8.89 -13.20 -16.03
CA ALA A 306 9.10 -11.80 -15.63
C ALA A 306 10.42 -11.56 -14.87
N GLY A 307 11.32 -12.55 -14.83
CA GLY A 307 12.65 -12.39 -14.21
C GLY A 307 12.69 -12.65 -12.71
N SER A 308 11.66 -13.25 -12.11
CA SER A 308 11.66 -13.55 -10.67
C SER A 308 12.88 -14.39 -10.27
N THR A 309 13.51 -14.01 -9.17
CA THR A 309 14.55 -14.79 -8.50
C THR A 309 14.12 -15.27 -7.11
N ASP A 310 12.81 -15.21 -6.80
CA ASP A 310 12.28 -15.68 -5.52
C ASP A 310 12.57 -17.18 -5.35
N PRO A 311 13.42 -17.58 -4.39
CA PRO A 311 13.77 -18.98 -4.19
C PRO A 311 12.57 -19.84 -3.84
N LYS A 312 11.54 -19.27 -3.21
CA LYS A 312 10.35 -20.02 -2.80
C LYS A 312 9.50 -20.40 -4.00
N ALA A 313 9.16 -19.44 -4.87
CA ALA A 313 8.45 -19.70 -6.11
C ALA A 313 9.21 -20.68 -7.01
N ILE A 314 10.53 -20.52 -7.13
CA ILE A 314 11.36 -21.38 -8.00
C ILE A 314 11.54 -22.79 -7.41
N ASP A 315 11.67 -22.94 -6.08
CA ASP A 315 11.68 -24.26 -5.44
C ASP A 315 10.38 -25.02 -5.76
N ARG A 316 9.22 -24.35 -5.64
CA ARG A 316 7.90 -24.94 -5.94
C ARG A 316 7.75 -25.33 -7.41
N LEU A 317 8.03 -24.41 -8.33
CA LEU A 317 7.94 -24.66 -9.77
C LEU A 317 8.87 -25.80 -10.21
N SER A 318 10.13 -25.76 -9.78
CA SER A 318 11.12 -26.77 -10.19
C SER A 318 10.80 -28.17 -9.65
N ILE A 319 10.16 -28.30 -8.48
CA ILE A 319 9.66 -29.60 -7.99
C ILE A 319 8.59 -30.14 -8.94
N TRP A 320 7.63 -29.29 -9.33
CA TRP A 320 6.56 -29.70 -10.24
C TRP A 320 7.10 -30.09 -11.62
N LEU A 321 7.95 -29.25 -12.21
CA LEU A 321 8.56 -29.51 -13.52
C LEU A 321 9.37 -30.82 -13.54
N VAL A 322 10.14 -31.10 -12.48
CA VAL A 322 10.90 -32.35 -12.36
C VAL A 322 9.99 -33.57 -12.28
N LYS A 323 8.84 -33.47 -11.61
CA LYS A 323 7.85 -34.56 -11.56
C LYS A 323 7.23 -34.83 -12.94
N GLN A 324 7.07 -33.80 -13.77
CA GLN A 324 6.55 -33.91 -15.13
C GLN A 324 7.63 -34.23 -16.18
N GLY A 325 8.90 -34.43 -15.77
CA GLY A 325 10.00 -34.70 -16.69
C GLY A 325 10.46 -33.49 -17.51
N LEU A 326 10.00 -32.28 -17.20
CA LEU A 326 10.35 -31.03 -17.88
C LEU A 326 11.68 -30.48 -17.36
N TYR A 327 12.77 -31.23 -17.55
CA TYR A 327 14.08 -30.94 -16.97
C TYR A 327 14.76 -29.68 -17.54
N SER A 328 14.50 -29.33 -18.81
CA SER A 328 15.08 -28.14 -19.44
C SER A 328 14.52 -26.85 -18.84
N GLU A 329 13.20 -26.77 -18.73
CA GLU A 329 12.50 -25.65 -18.09
C GLU A 329 12.91 -25.52 -16.62
N ALA A 330 12.98 -26.64 -15.89
CA ALA A 330 13.41 -26.65 -14.50
C ALA A 330 14.85 -26.14 -14.34
N ALA A 331 15.76 -26.58 -15.20
CA ALA A 331 17.16 -26.14 -15.18
C ALA A 331 17.27 -24.63 -15.44
N ALA A 332 16.55 -24.09 -16.43
CA ALA A 332 16.55 -22.66 -16.73
C ALA A 332 16.09 -21.82 -15.53
N ALA A 333 14.97 -22.19 -14.90
CA ALA A 333 14.44 -21.50 -13.72
C ALA A 333 15.40 -21.57 -12.52
N LEU A 334 15.99 -22.74 -12.26
CA LEU A 334 16.97 -22.93 -11.18
C LEU A 334 18.25 -22.13 -11.41
N THR A 335 18.74 -22.08 -12.65
CA THR A 335 19.89 -21.26 -13.03
C THR A 335 19.60 -19.78 -12.80
N GLN A 336 18.41 -19.29 -13.16
CA GLN A 336 17.99 -17.92 -12.92
C GLN A 336 18.01 -17.56 -11.42
N ALA A 337 17.44 -18.41 -10.56
CA ALA A 337 17.45 -18.19 -9.10
C ALA A 337 18.88 -18.07 -8.53
N LEU A 338 19.79 -18.92 -9.02
CA LEU A 338 21.15 -19.03 -8.51
C LEU A 338 22.08 -17.93 -9.00
N ARG A 339 21.62 -17.01 -9.87
CA ARG A 339 22.38 -15.82 -10.27
C ARG A 339 22.49 -14.78 -9.18
N VAL A 340 21.53 -14.76 -8.24
CA VAL A 340 21.55 -13.84 -7.09
C VAL A 340 21.96 -14.57 -5.80
N PRO A 341 22.68 -13.90 -4.89
CA PRO A 341 22.94 -14.45 -3.57
C PRO A 341 21.64 -14.78 -2.84
N LEU A 342 21.56 -15.97 -2.26
CA LEU A 342 20.41 -16.41 -1.47
C LEU A 342 20.75 -16.31 0.01
N GLU A 343 19.82 -15.78 0.81
CA GLU A 343 20.02 -15.60 2.25
C GLU A 343 20.32 -16.92 3.00
N LYS A 344 19.69 -18.02 2.56
CA LYS A 344 19.81 -19.33 3.21
C LYS A 344 20.65 -20.29 2.38
N MET A 345 21.83 -20.62 2.88
CA MET A 345 22.74 -21.60 2.27
C MET A 345 22.06 -22.95 2.00
N SER A 346 21.19 -23.41 2.90
CA SER A 346 20.45 -24.67 2.74
C SER A 346 19.47 -24.67 1.57
N VAL A 347 18.88 -23.50 1.25
CA VAL A 347 18.03 -23.34 0.07
C VAL A 347 18.90 -23.37 -1.19
N GLN A 348 20.02 -22.64 -1.19
CA GLN A 348 20.96 -22.61 -2.30
C GLN A 348 21.49 -24.01 -2.65
N GLU A 349 21.88 -24.80 -1.65
CA GLU A 349 22.36 -26.17 -1.83
C GLU A 349 21.26 -27.07 -2.42
N ARG A 350 20.02 -26.95 -1.93
CA ARG A 350 18.88 -27.71 -2.46
C ARG A 350 18.60 -27.39 -3.93
N LEU A 351 18.62 -26.10 -4.29
CA LEU A 351 18.41 -25.68 -5.68
C LEU A 351 19.56 -26.16 -6.58
N ARG A 352 20.82 -26.09 -6.14
CA ARG A 352 21.98 -26.63 -6.86
C ARG A 352 21.87 -28.13 -7.11
N LYS A 353 21.56 -28.91 -6.07
CA LYS A 353 21.38 -30.37 -6.20
C LYS A 353 20.27 -30.72 -7.21
N ARG A 354 19.18 -29.95 -7.22
CA ARG A 354 18.11 -30.14 -8.20
C ARG A 354 18.55 -29.75 -9.62
N LEU A 355 19.32 -28.67 -9.76
CA LEU A 355 19.87 -28.22 -11.04
C LEU A 355 20.77 -29.30 -11.65
N GLU A 356 21.71 -29.85 -10.87
CA GLU A 356 22.58 -30.95 -11.31
C GLU A 356 21.77 -32.19 -11.75
N ARG A 357 20.70 -32.51 -11.02
CA ARG A 357 19.80 -33.63 -11.38
C ARG A 357 19.10 -33.36 -12.72
N CYS A 358 18.64 -32.13 -12.95
CA CYS A 358 18.02 -31.75 -14.22
C CYS A 358 19.03 -31.82 -15.36
N GLN A 359 20.24 -31.30 -15.16
CA GLN A 359 21.32 -31.31 -16.15
C GLN A 359 21.73 -32.73 -16.55
N ARG A 360 21.84 -33.67 -15.60
CA ARG A 360 22.11 -35.09 -15.88
C ARG A 360 21.02 -35.80 -16.70
N LYS A 361 19.81 -35.24 -16.73
CA LYS A 361 18.66 -35.79 -17.46
C LYS A 361 18.42 -35.09 -18.80
N LEU A 362 19.14 -34.00 -19.07
CA LEU A 362 19.14 -33.40 -20.39
C LEU A 362 19.95 -34.29 -21.36
N PRO A 363 19.47 -34.48 -22.59
CA PRO A 363 20.28 -35.14 -23.60
C PRO A 363 21.57 -34.36 -23.80
N SER A 364 22.70 -35.07 -23.92
CA SER A 364 23.96 -34.49 -24.37
C SER A 364 23.69 -33.75 -25.67
N VAL A 365 23.93 -32.44 -25.70
CA VAL A 365 23.91 -31.70 -26.97
C VAL A 365 25.19 -32.13 -27.68
N GLU A 366 25.06 -33.06 -28.63
CA GLU A 366 26.11 -33.41 -29.62
C GLU A 366 26.27 -32.31 -30.66
#